data_AF-A0A6P1M9V6-F1
#
_entry.id   AF-A0A6P1M9V6-F1
#
_cell.length_a   1.000
_cell.length_b   1.000
_cell.length_c   1.000
_cell.angle_alpha   90.00
_cell.angle_beta   90.00
_cell.angle_gamma   90.00
#
_symmetry.space_group_name_H-M   'P 1'
#
loop_
_entity.id
_entity.type
_entity.pdbx_description
1 polymer ?
#
loop_
_entity_poly.entity_id
_entity_poly.type
_entity_poly.pdbx_seq_one_letter_code
_entity_poly.pdbx_strand_id
1 'polypeptide(L)'
;MEKDFYTSEVDPVILKQRGDYISERWTQLHEVSTKAADETKKFLFIVNAGGAVAVLSFIGVNETSDIALGAKSALILFCLGVVSVGILHARITHRLYDLFTDWRENCSKYWNQEIGYTQLTTEDEKKTDSDKCEFVIGYISAAFFLAGLIVGGVTLLN
;
A
#
# COMPACT_ATOMS: atom_id res chain seq x y z
N MET A 1 21.43 -18.40 -29.16
CA MET A 1 20.59 -18.23 -27.96
C MET A 1 21.40 -18.79 -26.80
N GLU A 2 22.15 -17.96 -26.07
CA GLU A 2 23.01 -18.43 -24.96
C GLU A 2 23.49 -17.29 -24.03
N LYS A 3 23.58 -16.05 -24.55
CA LYS A 3 24.07 -14.87 -23.79
C LYS A 3 23.08 -14.24 -22.79
N ASP A 4 21.86 -14.77 -22.70
CA ASP A 4 20.82 -14.23 -21.81
C ASP A 4 20.74 -14.97 -20.47
N PHE A 5 21.09 -16.25 -20.44
CA PHE A 5 21.09 -17.08 -19.24
C PHE A 5 22.30 -16.80 -18.35
N TYR A 6 22.23 -17.20 -17.08
CA TYR A 6 23.36 -17.18 -16.17
C TYR A 6 24.32 -18.32 -16.52
N THR A 7 25.32 -18.06 -17.36
CA THR A 7 26.33 -19.06 -17.76
C THR A 7 27.74 -18.48 -17.62
N SER A 8 28.73 -19.34 -17.38
CA SER A 8 30.14 -18.93 -17.30
C SER A 8 30.73 -18.47 -18.64
N GLU A 9 29.98 -18.62 -19.73
CA GLU A 9 30.37 -18.17 -21.07
C GLU A 9 30.03 -16.70 -21.33
N VAL A 10 29.17 -16.11 -20.50
CA VAL A 10 28.88 -14.66 -20.53
C VAL A 10 30.07 -13.90 -19.97
N ASP A 11 30.39 -12.76 -20.58
CA ASP A 11 31.43 -11.84 -20.11
C ASP A 11 31.27 -11.57 -18.60
N PRO A 12 32.32 -11.81 -17.78
CA PRO A 12 32.28 -11.54 -16.34
C PRO A 12 31.84 -10.12 -15.98
N VAL A 13 32.13 -9.13 -16.83
CA VAL A 13 31.67 -7.74 -16.64
C VAL A 13 30.15 -7.65 -16.72
N ILE A 14 29.54 -8.34 -17.68
CA ILE A 14 28.08 -8.38 -17.84
C ILE A 14 27.43 -9.13 -16.67
N LEU A 15 28.00 -10.27 -16.25
CA LEU A 15 27.50 -11.01 -15.10
C LEU A 15 27.53 -10.16 -13.82
N LYS A 16 28.61 -9.41 -13.62
CA LYS A 16 28.72 -8.48 -12.49
C LYS A 16 27.63 -7.39 -12.56
N GLN A 17 27.47 -6.74 -13.71
CA GLN A 17 26.42 -5.71 -13.89
C GLN A 17 25.01 -6.24 -13.60
N ARG A 18 24.70 -7.46 -14.05
CA ARG A 18 23.40 -8.10 -13.76
C ARG A 18 23.24 -8.42 -12.27
N GLY A 19 24.30 -8.91 -11.63
CA GLY A 19 24.32 -9.15 -10.19
C GLY A 19 24.12 -7.88 -9.37
N ASP A 20 24.80 -6.80 -9.76
CA ASP A 20 24.66 -5.48 -9.12
C ASP A 20 23.22 -4.97 -9.25
N TYR A 21 22.63 -5.03 -10.45
CA TYR A 21 21.22 -4.67 -10.67
C TYR A 21 20.26 -5.50 -9.80
N ILE A 22 20.46 -6.81 -9.75
CA ILE A 22 19.59 -7.71 -8.99
C ILE A 22 19.65 -7.43 -7.49
N SER A 23 20.87 -7.19 -6.98
CA SER A 23 21.09 -6.81 -5.59
C SER A 23 20.45 -5.46 -5.27
N GLU A 24 20.56 -4.47 -6.16
CA GLU A 24 19.94 -3.16 -5.97
C GLU A 24 18.42 -3.27 -5.94
N ARG A 25 17.82 -3.94 -6.93
CA ARG A 25 16.37 -4.13 -7.04
C ARG A 25 15.80 -4.90 -5.84
N TRP A 26 16.52 -5.92 -5.36
CA TRP A 26 16.16 -6.63 -4.14
C TRP A 26 16.05 -5.70 -2.94
N THR A 27 17.08 -4.88 -2.71
CA THR A 27 17.12 -3.92 -1.60
C THR A 27 15.98 -2.92 -1.71
N GLN A 28 15.75 -2.35 -2.90
CA GLN A 28 14.64 -1.42 -3.15
C GLN A 28 13.27 -2.04 -2.80
N LEU A 29 12.97 -3.24 -3.31
CA LEU A 29 11.69 -3.90 -3.06
C LEU A 29 11.53 -4.29 -1.58
N HIS A 30 12.61 -4.76 -0.94
CA HIS A 30 12.60 -5.10 0.48
C HIS A 30 12.33 -3.88 1.36
N GLU A 31 13.02 -2.77 1.10
CA GLU A 31 12.85 -1.51 1.83
C GLU A 31 11.44 -0.94 1.66
N VAL A 32 10.94 -0.87 0.42
CA VAL A 32 9.60 -0.32 0.13
C VAL A 32 8.50 -1.20 0.73
N SER A 33 8.62 -2.53 0.65
CA SER A 33 7.68 -3.47 1.27
C SER A 33 7.67 -3.35 2.80
N THR A 34 8.84 -3.28 3.43
CA THR A 34 8.97 -3.11 4.89
C THR A 34 8.39 -1.77 5.34
N LYS A 35 8.70 -0.69 4.61
CA LYS A 35 8.16 0.64 4.88
C LYS A 35 6.63 0.66 4.76
N ALA A 36 6.06 0.03 3.74
CA ALA A 36 4.60 -0.05 3.58
C ALA A 36 3.95 -0.82 4.73
N ALA A 37 4.56 -1.92 5.19
CA ALA A 37 4.07 -2.65 6.36
C ALA A 37 4.11 -1.79 7.63
N ASP A 38 5.18 -1.01 7.84
CA ASP A 38 5.30 -0.13 8.99
C ASP A 38 4.31 1.05 8.94
N GLU A 39 4.11 1.67 7.78
CA GLU A 39 3.08 2.70 7.59
C GLU A 39 1.67 2.15 7.85
N THR A 40 1.38 0.92 7.42
CA THR A 40 0.12 0.24 7.73
C THR A 40 -0.07 -0.01 9.23
N LYS A 41 0.99 -0.43 9.94
CA LYS A 41 0.93 -0.56 11.41
C LYS A 41 0.66 0.78 12.09
N LYS A 42 1.36 1.85 11.67
CA LYS A 42 1.17 3.20 12.21
C LYS A 42 -0.27 3.67 11.98
N PHE A 43 -0.79 3.48 10.78
CA PHE A 43 -2.18 3.81 10.46
C PHE A 43 -3.17 3.08 11.38
N LEU A 44 -3.03 1.76 11.54
CA LEU A 44 -3.90 0.98 12.43
C LEU A 44 -3.82 1.44 13.89
N PHE A 45 -2.62 1.78 14.36
CA PHE A 45 -2.43 2.33 15.70
C PHE A 45 -3.15 3.67 15.87
N ILE A 46 -3.00 4.59 14.92
CA ILE A 46 -3.66 5.90 14.93
C ILE A 46 -5.19 5.75 14.88
N VAL A 47 -5.71 4.88 14.03
CA VAL A 47 -7.16 4.66 13.92
C VAL A 47 -7.74 4.05 15.19
N ASN A 48 -7.05 3.06 15.78
CA ASN A 48 -7.48 2.49 17.06
C ASN A 48 -7.45 3.53 18.20
N ALA A 49 -6.41 4.36 18.26
CA ALA A 49 -6.32 5.44 19.23
C ALA A 49 -7.44 6.48 19.02
N GLY A 50 -7.68 6.89 17.77
CA GLY A 50 -8.76 7.82 17.42
C GLY A 50 -10.14 7.25 17.74
N GLY A 51 -10.36 5.95 17.49
CA GLY A 51 -11.59 5.25 17.88
C GLY A 51 -11.79 5.20 19.38
N ALA A 52 -10.74 4.92 20.16
CA ALA A 52 -10.80 4.97 21.62
C ALA A 52 -11.15 6.38 22.14
N VAL A 53 -10.52 7.42 21.58
CA VAL A 53 -10.84 8.82 21.90
C VAL A 53 -12.30 9.12 21.56
N ALA A 54 -12.78 8.75 20.38
CA ALA A 54 -14.16 8.97 19.97
C ALA A 54 -15.17 8.30 20.92
N VAL A 55 -14.91 7.06 21.34
CA VAL A 55 -15.76 6.34 22.32
C VAL A 55 -15.74 7.03 23.68
N LEU A 56 -14.56 7.41 24.19
CA LEU A 56 -14.44 8.10 25.47
C LEU A 56 -15.11 9.47 25.46
N SER A 57 -14.94 10.24 24.38
CA SER A 57 -15.63 11.52 24.19
C SER A 57 -17.14 11.33 24.13
N PHE A 58 -17.63 10.30 23.45
CA PHE A 58 -19.05 9.98 23.44
C PHE A 58 -19.57 9.64 24.83
N ILE A 59 -18.91 8.76 25.58
CA ILE A 59 -19.29 8.40 26.96
C ILE A 59 -19.33 9.65 27.86
N GLY A 60 -18.35 10.54 27.75
CA GLY A 60 -18.29 11.76 28.57
C GLY A 60 -19.39 12.79 28.28
N VAL A 61 -20.04 12.73 27.12
CA VAL A 61 -21.10 13.66 26.71
C VAL A 61 -22.51 13.09 26.97
N ASN A 62 -22.63 11.78 27.21
CA ASN A 62 -23.89 11.05 27.07
C ASN A 62 -24.86 11.11 28.27
N GLU A 63 -24.87 12.22 29.03
CA GLU A 63 -25.88 12.39 30.09
C GLU A 63 -27.20 12.99 29.59
N THR A 64 -27.30 13.61 28.40
CA THR A 64 -28.60 14.20 27.96
C THR A 64 -28.74 14.66 26.49
N SER A 65 -27.78 14.44 25.60
CA SER A 65 -27.79 15.14 24.29
C SER A 65 -28.38 14.32 23.13
N ASP A 66 -29.49 14.80 22.57
CA ASP A 66 -29.99 14.37 21.25
C ASP A 66 -28.97 14.75 20.17
N ILE A 67 -28.26 13.76 19.62
CA ILE A 67 -27.28 13.99 18.56
C ILE A 67 -28.00 14.35 17.27
N ALA A 68 -27.72 15.55 16.74
CA ALA A 68 -28.23 16.03 15.46
C ALA A 68 -27.99 15.01 14.34
N LEU A 69 -29.00 14.83 13.47
CA LEU A 69 -28.93 13.87 12.36
C LEU A 69 -27.71 14.10 11.47
N GLY A 70 -27.36 15.37 11.21
CA GLY A 70 -26.19 15.73 10.41
C GLY A 70 -24.85 15.30 11.04
N ALA A 71 -24.74 15.32 12.37
CA ALA A 71 -23.54 14.83 13.06
C ALA A 71 -23.39 13.31 12.92
N LYS A 72 -24.51 12.56 12.93
CA LYS A 72 -24.52 11.11 12.66
C LYS A 72 -24.09 10.81 11.22
N SER A 73 -24.62 11.56 10.25
CA SER A 73 -24.24 11.42 8.84
C SER A 73 -22.76 11.74 8.60
N ALA A 74 -22.24 12.81 9.20
CA ALA A 74 -20.82 13.16 9.12
C ALA A 74 -19.93 12.06 9.71
N LEU A 75 -20.30 11.49 10.86
CA LEU A 75 -19.57 10.39 11.49
C LEU A 75 -19.52 9.16 10.57
N ILE A 76 -20.64 8.77 9.95
CA ILE A 76 -20.67 7.65 9.00
C ILE A 76 -19.72 7.91 7.83
N LEU A 77 -19.73 9.12 7.27
CA LEU A 77 -18.83 9.49 6.17
C LEU A 77 -17.35 9.39 6.58
N PHE A 78 -16.99 9.88 7.78
CA PHE A 78 -15.62 9.71 8.28
C PHE A 78 -15.25 8.24 8.48
N CYS A 79 -16.15 7.41 9.05
CA CYS A 79 -15.93 5.97 9.18
C CYS A 79 -15.69 5.29 7.83
N LEU A 80 -16.49 5.60 6.81
CA LEU A 80 -16.30 5.08 5.44
C LEU A 80 -14.97 5.54 4.83
N GLY A 81 -14.59 6.80 5.07
CA GLY A 81 -13.29 7.33 4.69
C GLY A 81 -12.14 6.54 5.30
N VAL A 82 -12.17 6.34 6.63
CA VAL A 82 -11.16 5.58 7.39
C VAL A 82 -11.08 4.12 6.93
N VAL A 83 -12.21 3.45 6.74
CA VAL A 83 -12.25 2.07 6.22
C VAL A 83 -11.61 2.00 4.83
N SER A 84 -11.91 2.99 3.96
CA SER A 84 -11.33 3.06 2.62
C SER A 84 -9.80 3.26 2.67
N VAL A 85 -9.27 4.09 3.59
CA VAL A 85 -7.82 4.22 3.81
C VAL A 85 -7.23 2.89 4.29
N GLY A 86 -7.91 2.18 5.19
CA GLY A 86 -7.46 0.85 5.65
C GLY A 86 -7.36 -0.17 4.52
N ILE A 87 -8.36 -0.19 3.63
CA ILE A 87 -8.32 -1.03 2.42
C ILE A 87 -7.15 -0.63 1.51
N LEU A 88 -6.90 0.67 1.32
CA LEU A 88 -5.77 1.16 0.53
C LEU A 88 -4.43 0.68 1.09
N HIS A 89 -4.19 0.85 2.39
CA HIS A 89 -2.99 0.38 3.07
C HIS A 89 -2.78 -1.13 2.91
N ALA A 90 -3.86 -1.92 3.09
CA ALA A 90 -3.81 -3.36 2.91
C ALA A 90 -3.43 -3.74 1.47
N ARG A 91 -4.06 -3.11 0.46
CA ARG A 91 -3.76 -3.38 -0.95
C ARG A 91 -2.32 -3.03 -1.32
N ILE A 92 -1.84 -1.84 -0.93
CA ILE A 92 -0.46 -1.41 -1.21
C ILE A 92 0.53 -2.40 -0.58
N THR A 93 0.30 -2.77 0.69
CA THR A 93 1.18 -3.70 1.41
C THR A 93 1.21 -5.07 0.74
N HIS A 94 0.05 -5.61 0.37
CA HIS A 94 -0.04 -6.89 -0.35
C HIS A 94 0.67 -6.83 -1.70
N ARG A 95 0.40 -5.81 -2.51
CA ARG A 95 1.03 -5.64 -3.83
C ARG A 95 2.55 -5.59 -3.73
N LEU A 96 3.10 -4.85 -2.77
CA LEU A 96 4.54 -4.73 -2.57
C LEU A 96 5.17 -6.02 -2.04
N TYR A 97 4.46 -6.74 -1.18
CA TYR A 97 4.89 -8.05 -0.72
C TYR A 97 4.94 -9.05 -1.88
N ASP A 98 3.88 -9.09 -2.71
CA ASP A 98 3.78 -9.97 -3.87
C ASP A 98 4.92 -9.67 -4.87
N LEU A 99 5.15 -8.40 -5.20
CA LEU A 99 6.28 -7.96 -6.05
C LEU A 99 7.63 -8.44 -5.51
N PHE A 100 7.86 -8.32 -4.21
CA PHE A 100 9.12 -8.78 -3.59
C PHE A 100 9.26 -10.30 -3.64
N THR A 101 8.19 -11.04 -3.35
CA THR A 101 8.22 -12.51 -3.39
C THR A 101 8.41 -13.04 -4.80
N ASP A 102 7.76 -12.41 -5.78
CA ASP A 102 7.87 -12.74 -7.19
C ASP A 102 9.28 -12.45 -7.72
N TRP A 103 9.85 -11.29 -7.36
CA TRP A 103 11.23 -10.94 -7.71
C TRP A 103 12.22 -11.98 -7.18
N ARG A 104 12.05 -12.41 -5.92
CA ARG A 104 12.88 -13.46 -5.31
C ARG A 104 12.76 -14.80 -6.04
N GLU A 105 11.54 -15.21 -6.38
CA GLU A 105 11.30 -16.45 -7.12
C GLU A 105 11.96 -16.39 -8.50
N ASN A 106 11.80 -15.29 -9.22
CA ASN A 106 12.39 -15.10 -10.54
C ASN A 106 13.92 -15.02 -10.50
N CYS A 107 14.51 -14.39 -9.47
CA CYS A 107 15.96 -14.43 -9.25
C CYS A 107 16.45 -15.86 -9.04
N SER A 108 15.72 -16.69 -8.28
CA SER A 108 16.05 -18.10 -8.10
C SER A 108 16.02 -18.85 -9.43
N LYS A 109 14.98 -18.65 -10.25
CA LYS A 109 14.88 -19.23 -11.59
C LYS A 109 16.03 -18.78 -12.50
N TYR A 110 16.43 -17.52 -12.42
CA TYR A 110 17.53 -16.98 -13.22
C TYR A 110 18.87 -17.64 -12.85
N TRP A 111 19.15 -17.81 -11.56
CA TRP A 111 20.35 -18.50 -11.06
C TRP A 111 20.36 -19.99 -11.36
N ASN A 112 19.18 -20.61 -11.42
CA ASN A 112 19.01 -22.00 -11.84
C ASN A 112 19.00 -22.18 -13.38
N GLN A 113 19.23 -21.12 -14.16
CA GLN A 113 19.19 -21.14 -15.63
C GLN A 113 17.83 -21.54 -16.21
N GLU A 114 16.74 -21.38 -15.46
CA GLU A 114 15.38 -21.68 -15.90
C GLU A 114 14.77 -20.54 -16.74
N ILE A 115 15.18 -19.30 -16.45
CA ILE A 115 14.82 -18.10 -17.22
C ILE A 115 16.07 -17.30 -17.59
N GLY A 116 15.96 -16.49 -18.65
CA GLY A 116 17.02 -15.55 -19.04
C GLY A 116 16.89 -14.20 -18.33
N TYR A 117 17.96 -13.39 -18.36
CA TYR A 117 17.98 -12.06 -17.74
C TYR A 117 16.92 -11.12 -18.32
N THR A 118 16.70 -11.16 -19.64
CA THR A 118 15.67 -10.35 -20.29
C THR A 118 14.27 -10.71 -19.80
N GLN A 119 14.01 -12.00 -19.55
CA GLN A 119 12.74 -12.45 -18.99
C GLN A 119 12.58 -11.99 -17.55
N LEU A 120 13.63 -12.09 -16.72
CA LEU A 120 13.64 -11.60 -15.35
C LEU A 120 13.23 -10.12 -15.26
N THR A 121 13.79 -9.26 -16.11
CA THR A 121 13.48 -7.81 -16.08
C THR A 121 12.11 -7.49 -16.66
N THR A 122 11.72 -8.15 -17.75
CA THR A 122 10.41 -7.92 -18.39
C THR A 122 9.24 -8.31 -17.47
N GLU A 123 9.39 -9.39 -16.71
CA GLU A 123 8.35 -9.83 -15.76
C GLU A 123 8.20 -8.87 -14.58
N ASP A 124 9.29 -8.26 -14.09
CA ASP A 124 9.26 -7.24 -13.03
C ASP A 124 8.61 -5.93 -13.52
N GLU A 125 8.96 -5.47 -14.72
CA GLU A 125 8.37 -4.29 -15.35
C GLU A 125 6.85 -4.44 -15.52
N LYS A 126 6.41 -5.59 -16.03
CA LYS A 126 4.99 -5.87 -16.27
C LYS A 126 4.13 -5.81 -15.01
N LYS A 127 4.67 -6.22 -13.85
CA LYS A 127 3.95 -6.19 -12.57
C LYS A 127 3.94 -4.80 -11.92
N THR A 128 4.88 -3.93 -12.32
CA THR A 128 5.00 -2.57 -11.77
C THR A 128 4.05 -1.57 -12.46
N ASP A 129 3.51 -1.90 -13.63
CA ASP A 129 2.87 -0.96 -14.58
C ASP A 129 1.47 -0.42 -14.20
N SER A 130 0.80 -0.95 -13.16
CA SER A 130 -0.55 -0.49 -12.81
C SER A 130 -0.77 -0.31 -11.32
N ASP A 131 -1.11 0.93 -10.93
CA ASP A 131 -1.50 1.37 -9.59
C ASP A 131 -2.88 2.09 -9.58
N LYS A 132 -3.65 1.93 -10.67
CA LYS A 132 -4.93 2.61 -10.88
C LYS A 132 -5.95 2.32 -9.77
N CYS A 133 -5.94 1.11 -9.23
CA CYS A 133 -6.89 0.70 -8.19
C CYS A 133 -6.61 1.46 -6.88
N GLU A 134 -5.35 1.57 -6.51
CA GLU A 134 -4.86 2.29 -5.34
C GLU A 134 -5.22 3.78 -5.43
N PHE A 135 -5.02 4.40 -6.60
CA PHE A 135 -5.44 5.78 -6.85
C PHE A 135 -6.95 5.98 -6.68
N VAL A 136 -7.77 5.11 -7.28
CA VAL A 136 -9.24 5.20 -7.18
C VAL A 136 -9.70 5.09 -5.73
N ILE A 137 -9.17 4.14 -4.96
CA ILE A 137 -9.53 3.97 -3.54
C ILE A 137 -9.10 5.21 -2.74
N GLY A 138 -7.92 5.77 -3.03
CA GLY A 138 -7.45 7.02 -2.42
C GLY A 138 -8.42 8.19 -2.66
N TYR A 139 -8.88 8.37 -3.90
CA TYR A 139 -9.86 9.41 -4.23
C TYR A 139 -11.23 9.18 -3.58
N ILE A 140 -11.70 7.94 -3.51
CA ILE A 140 -12.95 7.59 -2.81
C ILE A 140 -12.85 7.95 -1.33
N SER A 141 -11.73 7.64 -0.69
CA SER A 141 -11.50 8.00 0.71
C SER A 141 -11.49 9.51 0.92
N ALA A 142 -10.80 10.25 0.06
CA ALA A 142 -10.77 11.71 0.11
C ALA A 142 -12.17 12.33 -0.07
N ALA A 143 -12.99 11.76 -0.97
CA ALA A 143 -14.36 12.20 -1.18
C ALA A 143 -15.23 12.00 0.07
N PHE A 144 -15.12 10.84 0.74
CA PHE A 144 -15.83 10.60 2.01
C PHE A 144 -15.40 11.57 3.11
N PHE A 145 -14.09 11.85 3.23
CA PHE A 145 -13.58 12.82 4.19
C PHE A 145 -14.14 14.23 3.94
N LEU A 146 -14.07 14.71 2.70
CA LEU A 146 -14.57 16.04 2.34
C LEU A 146 -16.09 16.16 2.54
N ALA A 147 -16.85 15.14 2.16
CA ALA A 147 -18.29 15.11 2.39
C ALA A 147 -18.62 15.13 3.89
N GLY A 148 -17.91 14.34 4.70
CA GLY A 148 -18.08 14.33 6.16
C GLY A 148 -17.79 15.68 6.79
N LEU A 149 -16.71 16.34 6.34
CA LEU A 149 -16.32 17.67 6.80
C LEU A 149 -17.37 18.73 6.46
N ILE A 150 -17.91 18.71 5.23
CA ILE A 150 -18.95 19.66 4.81
C ILE A 150 -20.24 19.44 5.62
N VAL A 151 -20.71 18.19 5.71
CA VAL A 151 -21.96 17.87 6.44
C VAL A 151 -21.82 18.22 7.92
N GLY A 152 -20.69 17.86 8.55
CA GLY A 152 -20.41 18.18 9.95
C GLY A 152 -20.33 19.69 10.19
N GLY A 153 -19.61 20.42 9.33
CA GLY A 153 -19.48 21.87 9.41
C GLY A 153 -20.81 22.60 9.26
N VAL A 154 -21.63 22.23 8.27
CA VAL A 154 -22.97 22.80 8.07
C VAL A 154 -23.88 22.50 9.26
N THR A 155 -23.76 21.33 9.88
CA THR A 155 -24.55 20.96 11.06
C THR A 155 -24.13 21.74 12.30
N LEU A 156 -22.86 22.15 12.43
CA LEU A 156 -22.38 22.94 13.56
C LEU A 156 -22.76 24.42 13.45
N LEU A 157 -22.98 24.92 12.23
CA LEU A 157 -23.28 26.32 11.96
C LEU A 157 -24.78 26.65 11.92
N ASN A 158 -25.64 25.63 11.84
CA ASN A 158 -27.11 25.76 11.85
C ASN A 158 -27.69 25.28 13.18
#